data_AF-A0A2S8PSC7-F1
#
_entry.id   AF-A0A2S8PSC7-F1
#
_cell.length_a   1.000
_cell.length_b   1.000
_cell.length_c   1.000
_cell.angle_alpha   90.00
_cell.angle_beta   90.00
_cell.angle_gamma   90.00
#
_symmetry.space_group_name_H-M   'P 1'
#
loop_
_entity.id
_entity.type
_entity.pdbx_description
1 polymer ?
#
loop_
_entity_poly.entity_id
_entity_poly.type
_entity_poly.pdbx_seq_one_letter_code
_entity_poly.pdbx_strand_id
1 'polypeptide(L)' 'MNEEALFEHRFWLQILGDHARFIYNALASKEVKDVQTAASFVQWFDRLLGQARSFPEG' A
#
# COMPACT_ATOMS: atom_id res chain seq x y z
N MET A 1 -20.51 -4.22 5.35
CA MET A 1 -19.72 -3.57 4.29
C MET A 1 -20.20 -4.15 2.97
N ASN A 2 -20.32 -3.38 1.89
CA ASN A 2 -20.59 -3.97 0.59
C ASN A 2 -19.42 -4.91 0.23
N GLU A 3 -19.68 -6.18 -0.09
CA GLU A 3 -18.66 -7.18 -0.45
C GLU A 3 -17.77 -6.68 -1.59
N GLU A 4 -18.38 -6.07 -2.60
CA GLU A 4 -17.69 -5.45 -3.72
C GLU A 4 -16.76 -4.33 -3.27
N ALA A 5 -17.20 -3.50 -2.31
CA ALA A 5 -16.36 -2.44 -1.76
C ALA A 5 -15.18 -2.98 -0.96
N LEU A 6 -15.36 -4.07 -0.20
CA LEU A 6 -14.26 -4.69 0.54
C LEU A 6 -13.25 -5.35 -0.41
N PHE A 7 -13.74 -6.02 -1.46
CA PHE A 7 -12.92 -6.60 -2.51
C PHE A 7 -12.08 -5.51 -3.21
N GLU A 8 -12.73 -4.46 -3.73
CA GLU A 8 -12.06 -3.33 -4.39
C GLU A 8 -11.07 -2.66 -3.45
N HIS A 9 -11.42 -2.46 -2.18
CA HIS A 9 -10.53 -1.82 -1.22
C HIS A 9 -9.24 -2.63 -1.01
N ARG A 10 -9.33 -3.96 -0.88
CA ARG A 10 -8.16 -4.85 -0.79
C ARG A 10 -7.34 -4.83 -2.07
N PHE A 11 -8.00 -4.90 -3.22
CA PHE A 11 -7.37 -4.84 -4.53
C PHE A 11 -6.51 -3.58 -4.68
N TRP A 12 -7.10 -2.41 -4.42
CA TRP A 12 -6.40 -1.14 -4.55
C TRP A 12 -5.29 -0.96 -3.50
N LEU A 13 -5.49 -1.41 -2.26
CA LEU A 13 -4.43 -1.36 -1.25
C LEU A 13 -3.20 -2.18 -1.64
N GLN A 14 -3.39 -3.33 -2.29
CA GLN A 14 -2.28 -4.11 -2.82
C GLN A 14 -1.56 -3.39 -3.96
N ILE A 15 -2.30 -2.88 -4.96
CA ILE A 15 -1.73 -2.15 -6.10
C ILE A 15 -0.96 -0.90 -5.64
N LEU A 16 -1.50 -0.16 -4.68
CA LEU A 16 -0.84 1.03 -4.13
C LEU A 16 0.45 0.68 -3.37
N GLY A 17 0.45 -0.45 -2.63
CA GLY A 17 1.66 -0.97 -1.98
C GLY A 17 2.76 -1.32 -3.00
N ASP A 18 2.39 -1.96 -4.11
CA ASP A 18 3.34 -2.32 -5.17
C ASP A 18 3.88 -1.07 -5.90
N HIS A 19 3.02 -0.08 -6.18
CA HIS A 19 3.46 1.20 -6.73
C HIS A 19 4.41 1.95 -5.79
N ALA A 20 4.15 1.96 -4.48
CA ALA A 20 5.05 2.55 -3.50
C ALA A 20 6.45 1.89 -3.52
N ARG A 21 6.51 0.56 -3.70
CA ARG A 21 7.77 -0.19 -3.87
C ARG A 21 8.46 0.15 -5.19
N PHE A 22 7.71 0.27 -6.29
CA PHE A 22 8.29 0.69 -7.58
C PHE A 22 8.91 2.08 -7.50
N ILE A 23 8.22 3.04 -6.89
CA ILE A 23 8.75 4.38 -6.67
C ILE A 23 9.99 4.34 -5.78
N TYR A 24 9.92 3.65 -4.64
CA TYR A 24 11.04 3.51 -3.71
C TYR A 24 12.29 2.95 -4.41
N ASN A 25 12.13 1.92 -5.25
CA ASN A 25 13.24 1.29 -5.98
C ASN A 25 13.76 2.14 -7.15
N ALA A 26 12.97 3.08 -7.67
CA ALA A 26 13.36 3.96 -8.78
C ALA A 26 14.13 5.21 -8.31
N LEU A 27 14.01 5.59 -7.04
CA LEU A 27 14.65 6.77 -6.48
C LEU A 27 16.15 6.55 -6.25
N ALA A 28 16.94 7.58 -6.55
CA ALA A 28 18.37 7.57 -6.25
C ALA A 28 18.61 7.83 -4.76
N SER A 29 19.68 7.25 -4.19
CA SER A 29 19.99 7.38 -2.76
C SER A 29 20.20 8.82 -2.25
N LYS A 30 20.42 9.79 -3.15
CA LYS A 30 20.53 11.22 -2.84
C LYS A 30 19.18 11.91 -2.63
N GLU A 31 18.08 11.31 -3.08
CA GLU A 31 16.71 11.83 -2.95
C GLU A 31 16.11 11.46 -1.59
N VAL A 32 16.84 11.77 -0.51
CA VAL A 32 16.61 11.25 0.84
C VAL A 32 15.16 11.45 1.31
N LYS A 33 14.58 12.62 1.05
CA LYS A 33 13.21 12.96 1.45
C LYS A 33 12.17 12.10 0.71
N ASP A 34 12.36 11.91 -0.59
CA ASP A 34 11.43 11.14 -1.42
C ASP A 34 11.54 9.65 -1.11
N VAL A 35 12.76 9.16 -0.85
CA VAL A 35 13.01 7.78 -0.40
C VAL A 35 12.30 7.51 0.93
N GLN A 36 12.41 8.41 1.91
CA GLN A 36 11.72 8.29 3.20
C GLN A 36 10.20 8.32 3.04
N THR A 37 9.69 9.15 2.13
CA THR A 37 8.26 9.26 1.84
C THR A 37 7.74 7.98 1.20
N ALA A 38 8.43 7.46 0.17
CA ALA A 38 8.08 6.22 -0.49
C ALA A 38 8.12 5.02 0.47
N ALA A 39 9.15 4.95 1.33
CA ALA A 39 9.24 3.92 2.37
C ALA A 39 8.06 3.98 3.37
N SER A 40 7.64 5.20 3.75
CA SER A 40 6.48 5.39 4.63
C SER A 40 5.19 4.92 3.96
N PHE A 41 5.01 5.20 2.66
CA PHE A 41 3.86 4.69 1.90
C PHE A 41 3.82 3.16 1.83
N VAL A 42 4.97 2.50 1.61
CA VAL A 42 5.03 1.03 1.66
C VAL A 42 4.51 0.51 3.01
N GLN A 43 5.00 1.07 4.13
CA GLN A 43 4.56 0.65 5.46
C GLN A 43 3.07 0.90 5.70
N TRP A 44 2.54 2.04 5.24
CA TRP A 44 1.13 2.38 5.43
C TRP A 44 0.20 1.48 4.62
N PHE A 45 0.50 1.23 3.34
CA PHE A 45 -0.32 0.34 2.52
C PHE A 45 -0.27 -1.10 3.01
N ASP A 46 0.88 -1.60 3.47
CA ASP A 46 0.98 -2.93 4.06
C ASP A 46 0.14 -3.06 5.34
N ARG A 47 0.19 -2.04 6.22
CA ARG A 47 -0.63 -2.02 7.43
C ARG A 47 -2.13 -1.97 7.10
N LEU A 48 -2.53 -1.09 6.20
CA LEU A 48 -3.94 -0.94 5.78
C LEU A 48 -4.45 -2.22 5.10
N LEU A 49 -3.65 -2.84 4.24
CA LEU A 49 -4.01 -4.11 3.59
C LEU A 49 -4.17 -5.23 4.62
N GLY A 50 -3.27 -5.32 5.60
CA GLY A 50 -3.37 -6.27 6.71
C GLY A 50 -4.66 -6.08 7.51
N GLN A 51 -5.02 -4.83 7.81
CA GLN A 51 -6.29 -4.50 8.46
C GLN A 51 -7.49 -4.89 7.58
N ALA A 52 -7.48 -4.53 6.30
CA ALA A 52 -8.56 -4.85 5.36
C ALA A 52 -8.78 -6.36 5.18
N ARG A 53 -7.70 -7.16 5.23
CA ARG A 53 -7.76 -8.63 5.17
C ARG A 53 -8.23 -9.28 6.46
N SER A 54 -8.14 -8.59 7.61
CA SER A 54 -8.61 -9.13 8.90
C SER A 54 -10.13 -9.16 9.04
N PHE A 55 -10.86 -8.42 8.20
CA PHE A 55 -12.32 -8.48 8.14
C PHE A 55 -12.76 -9.70 7.33
N PRO A 56 -13.55 -10.65 7.83
CA PRO A 56 -14.08 -11.73 7.00
C PRO A 56 -15.01 -11.19 5.90
N GLU A 57 -15.01 -11.82 4.74
CA GLU A 57 -16.13 -11.69 3.79
C GLU A 57 -17.34 -12.41 4.41
N GLY A 58 -18.55 -11.94 4.08
CA GLY A 58 -19.80 -12.43 4.68
C GLY A 58 -20.03 -13.92 4.50
#